data_AF-A0A529M5N5-F1
#
_entry.id   AF-A0A529M5N5-F1
#
_cell.length_a   1.000
_cell.length_b   1.000
_cell.length_c   1.000
_cell.angle_alpha   90.00
_cell.angle_beta   90.00
_cell.angle_gamma   90.00
#
_symmetry.space_group_name_H-M   'P 1'
#
loop_
_entity.id
_entity.type
_entity.pdbx_description
1 polymer ?
#
loop_
_entity_poly.entity_id
_entity_poly.type
_entity_poly.pdbx_seq_one_letter_code
_entity_poly.pdbx_strand_id
1 'polypeptide(L)' 'FGFPFIIAVKGKSKDEILAEFEARIGNSRGTELETACKQVERIALLRLKDMLPL' A
#
# COMPACT_ATOMS: atom_id res chain seq x y z
N PHE A 1 14.74 0.71 -2.83
CA PHE A 1 13.79 -0.04 -3.68
C PHE A 1 13.69 0.46 -5.12
N GLY A 2 13.78 1.77 -5.39
CA GLY A 2 13.71 2.34 -6.75
C GLY A 2 12.30 2.78 -7.18
N PHE A 3 11.37 2.85 -6.22
CA PHE A 3 10.01 3.33 -6.36
C PHE A 3 9.53 3.92 -5.01
N PRO A 4 8.47 4.75 -4.98
CA PRO A 4 7.94 5.33 -3.74
C PRO A 4 7.38 4.27 -2.78
N PHE A 5 7.26 4.61 -1.48
CA PHE A 5 6.50 3.77 -0.55
C PHE A 5 5.00 3.83 -0.91
N ILE A 6 4.42 2.68 -1.25
CA ILE A 6 3.02 2.57 -1.67
C ILE A 6 2.24 1.83 -0.57
N ILE A 7 1.13 2.44 -0.14
CA ILE A 7 0.20 1.90 0.85
C ILE A 7 -1.22 2.44 0.61
N ALA A 8 -2.23 1.59 0.73
CA ALA A 8 -3.62 1.98 0.75
C ALA A 8 -3.97 2.53 2.14
N VAL A 9 -4.24 3.85 2.21
CA VAL A 9 -4.45 4.56 3.49
C VAL A 9 -5.90 4.59 3.98
N LYS A 10 -6.89 4.24 3.14
CA LYS A 10 -8.32 4.30 3.52
C LYS A 10 -8.59 3.37 4.70
N GLY A 11 -8.95 3.93 5.85
CA GLY A 11 -9.21 3.20 7.10
C GLY A 11 -7.98 2.95 7.97
N LYS A 12 -6.81 3.51 7.64
CA LYS A 12 -5.60 3.45 8.49
C LYS A 12 -5.36 4.78 9.20
N SER A 13 -4.92 4.69 10.45
CA SER A 13 -4.39 5.80 11.23
C SER A 13 -2.94 6.13 10.83
N LYS A 14 -2.45 7.29 11.28
CA LYS A 14 -1.06 7.71 11.05
C LYS A 14 -0.07 6.71 11.67
N ASP A 15 -0.36 6.20 12.86
CA ASP A 15 0.51 5.28 13.58
C ASP A 15 0.57 3.92 12.88
N GLU A 16 -0.55 3.44 12.33
CA GLU A 16 -0.56 2.22 11.50
C GLU A 16 0.24 2.39 10.21
N ILE A 17 0.19 3.56 9.57
CA ILE A 17 1.00 3.85 8.37
C ILE A 17 2.49 3.83 8.72
N LEU A 18 2.86 4.42 9.86
CA LEU A 18 4.24 4.44 10.33
C LEU A 18 4.74 3.02 10.68
N ALA A 19 3.95 2.24 11.41
CA ALA A 19 4.29 0.86 11.76
C ALA A 19 4.49 -0.02 10.52
N GLU A 20 3.66 0.14 9.49
CA GLU A 20 3.80 -0.55 8.20
C GLU A 20 5.08 -0.12 7.47
N PHE A 21 5.44 1.15 7.53
CA PHE A 21 6.69 1.64 6.96
C PHE A 21 7.90 1.02 7.68
N GLU A 22 7.91 1.06 9.01
CA GLU A 22 8.98 0.50 9.85
C GLU A 22 9.13 -1.01 9.65
N ALA A 23 8.02 -1.75 9.51
CA ALA A 23 8.06 -3.18 9.22
C ALA A 23 8.63 -3.50 7.83
N ARG A 24 8.43 -2.60 6.85
CA ARG A 24 8.79 -2.84 5.44
C ARG A 24 10.13 -2.29 5.02
N ILE A 25 10.74 -1.38 5.79
CA ILE A 25 12.02 -0.77 5.42
C ILE A 25 13.16 -1.80 5.32
N GLY A 26 13.06 -2.91 6.07
CA GLY A 26 14.02 -4.02 6.05
C GLY A 26 13.76 -5.09 4.98
N ASN A 27 12.72 -4.95 4.16
CA ASN A 27 12.39 -5.94 3.14
C ASN A 27 13.47 -6.05 2.07
N SER A 28 13.56 -7.24 1.45
CA SER A 28 14.28 -7.38 0.19
C SER A 28 13.56 -6.58 -0.92
N ARG A 29 14.30 -6.21 -1.98
CA ARG A 29 13.68 -5.52 -3.13
C ARG A 29 12.56 -6.34 -3.78
N GLY A 30 12.69 -7.66 -3.86
CA GLY A 30 11.66 -8.53 -4.43
C GLY A 30 10.39 -8.55 -3.58
N THR A 31 10.56 -8.72 -2.26
CA THR A 31 9.46 -8.70 -1.28
C THR A 31 8.72 -7.35 -1.29
N GLU A 32 9.45 -6.25 -1.35
CA GLU A 32 8.85 -4.92 -1.33
C GLU A 32 8.16 -4.59 -2.66
N LEU A 33 8.68 -5.09 -3.78
CA LEU A 33 8.02 -4.96 -5.08
C LEU A 33 6.67 -5.69 -5.08
N GLU A 34 6.64 -6.95 -4.62
CA GLU A 34 5.38 -7.72 -4.52
C GLU A 34 4.39 -7.03 -3.58
N THR A 35 4.86 -6.53 -2.44
CA THR A 35 4.03 -5.80 -1.47
C THR A 35 3.47 -4.52 -2.07
N ALA A 36 4.31 -3.73 -2.76
CA ALA A 36 3.90 -2.51 -3.42
C ALA A 36 2.84 -2.78 -4.52
N CYS A 37 3.00 -3.85 -5.31
CA CYS A 37 1.99 -4.27 -6.29
C CYS A 37 0.62 -4.53 -5.65
N LYS A 38 0.58 -5.31 -4.55
CA LYS A 38 -0.66 -5.56 -3.79
C LYS A 38 -1.29 -4.27 -3.25
N GLN A 39 -0.47 -3.30 -2.83
CA GLN A 39 -0.96 -2.01 -2.38
C GLN A 39 -1.53 -1.17 -3.54
N VAL A 40 -0.92 -1.21 -4.74
CA VAL A 40 -1.48 -0.59 -5.95
C VAL A 40 -2.83 -1.21 -6.31
N GLU A 41 -2.94 -2.54 -6.32
CA GLU A 41 -4.20 -3.26 -6.57
C GLU A 41 -5.29 -2.87 -5.56
N ARG A 42 -4.93 -2.77 -4.28
CA ARG A 42 -5.85 -2.32 -3.23
C ARG A 42 -6.32 -0.89 -3.47
N ILE A 43 -5.42 0.03 -3.81
CA ILE A 43 -5.77 1.42 -4.14
C ILE A 43 -6.70 1.46 -5.37
N ALA A 44 -6.39 0.70 -6.41
CA ALA A 44 -7.20 0.63 -7.62
C ALA A 44 -8.62 0.12 -7.30
N LEU A 45 -8.74 -0.95 -6.52
CA LEU A 45 -10.04 -1.47 -6.08
C LEU A 45 -10.83 -0.43 -5.28
N LEU A 46 -10.19 0.27 -4.34
CA LEU A 46 -10.86 1.32 -3.57
C LEU A 46 -11.38 2.45 -4.47
N ARG A 47 -10.60 2.87 -5.46
CA ARG A 47 -11.00 3.88 -6.44
C ARG A 47 -12.16 3.40 -7.32
N LEU A 48 -12.10 2.16 -7.80
CA LEU A 48 -13.19 1.57 -8.59
C LEU A 48 -14.50 1.51 -7.80
N LYS A 49 -14.44 1.12 -6.52
CA LYS A 49 -15.61 1.13 -5.63
C LYS A 49 -16.21 2.52 -5.40
N ASP A 50 -15.37 3.55 -5.42
CA ASP A 50 -15.84 4.94 -5.28
C ASP A 50 -16.40 5.49 -6.61
N MET A 51 -16.07 4.87 -7.75
CA MET A 51 -16.52 5.29 -9.10
C MET A 51 -17.75 4.55 -9.62
N LEU A 52 -17.92 3.28 -9.26
CA LEU A 52 -18.99 2.43 -9.78
C LEU A 52 -20.17 2.35 -8.81
N PRO A 53 -21.42 2.41 -9.29
CA PRO A 53 -22.58 2.11 -8.46
C PRO A 53 -22.54 0.66 -7.99
N LEU A 54 -23.06 0.42 -6.78
CA LEU A 54 -23.22 -0.90 -6.18
C LEU A 54 -24.30 -1.71 -6.88
#